data_AF-A0A066X175-F1
#
_entry.id   AF-A0A066X175-F1
#
_cell.length_a   1.000
_cell.length_b   1.000
_cell.length_c   1.000
_cell.angle_alpha   90.00
_cell.angle_beta   90.00
_cell.angle_gamma   90.00
#
_symmetry.space_group_name_H-M   'P 1'
#
loop_
_entity.id
_entity.type
_entity.pdbx_description
1 polymer ?
#
loop_
_entity_poly.entity_id
_entity_poly.type
_entity_poly.pdbx_seq_one_letter_code
_entity_poly.pdbx_strand_id
1 'polypeptide(L)'
;MSGLENQSAIQTSRRQTVSIQDQHRYQTDMTPFTSPHDKISQKGIFHVAQAYIGGEKCLSELYYSYRYVPVDDIDASCTKNATIVKLVCLNFAQKRKLKKFAANEIWLSREACCRTIVRCFDYLPGINAIVTEQHPRDGAIHPARDRFDDSAILDIAWDLLLALAYLHARGIAHGDVRPRNVIPFPSYPRRGRYKLFGHGLVPDVIDYWPKNDGYTAPEFLVQNAETRKKGKEGKGAVKPTFASDIWQLGMLLWHCHRHGTHWDSETLPSRRNSWQSEILVQPDLTLMSGASMKGIRPLAFRAKGCDYPSHTWLQQLLSNMLDENPLGRSSAMQLLRQMQSQRCHTAERKNLEEDVEDMKDAVEAAKREIWERSPLGKVVLRARRARVEFVRFIFFIALLFHLM
;
A
#
# COMPACT_ATOMS: atom_id res chain seq x y z
N MET A 1 23.39 75.71 26.15
CA MET A 1 21.95 75.73 25.86
C MET A 1 21.64 74.38 25.24
N SER A 2 21.34 73.38 26.07
CA SER A 2 19.98 72.89 26.40
C SER A 2 19.48 71.95 25.29
N GLY A 3 19.19 70.68 25.52
CA GLY A 3 19.12 69.91 26.75
C GLY A 3 18.89 68.42 26.42
N LEU A 4 19.17 67.60 27.42
CA LEU A 4 18.79 66.19 27.53
C LEU A 4 17.27 66.03 27.40
N GLU A 5 16.82 64.88 26.88
CA GLU A 5 15.83 64.06 27.58
C GLU A 5 15.75 62.62 27.02
N ASN A 6 16.10 61.69 27.92
CA ASN A 6 15.77 60.27 27.93
C ASN A 6 14.31 60.10 28.38
N GLN A 7 13.57 59.17 27.77
CA GLN A 7 12.41 58.45 28.35
C GLN A 7 12.10 57.25 27.42
N SER A 8 12.49 56.02 27.78
CA SER A 8 11.69 55.01 28.50
C SER A 8 10.29 54.76 27.91
N ALA A 9 10.09 53.62 27.25
CA ALA A 9 9.16 52.52 27.65
C ALA A 9 8.27 52.20 26.42
N ILE A 10 7.74 51.02 26.09
CA ILE A 10 7.28 49.84 26.82
C ILE A 10 7.40 48.62 25.89
N GLN A 11 8.01 47.55 26.40
CA GLN A 11 7.94 46.18 25.88
C GLN A 11 6.47 45.68 25.83
N THR A 12 6.03 45.17 24.68
CA THR A 12 4.88 44.24 24.61
C THR A 12 5.26 43.00 23.81
N SER A 13 6.06 42.14 24.44
CA SER A 13 6.21 40.74 24.05
C SER A 13 4.92 39.99 24.41
N ARG A 14 4.01 39.82 23.46
CA ARG A 14 2.91 38.85 23.56
C ARG A 14 3.49 37.42 23.52
N ARG A 15 3.90 36.92 24.69
CA ARG A 15 4.05 35.50 24.94
C ARG A 15 2.65 34.88 24.88
N GLN A 16 2.38 34.10 23.83
CA GLN A 16 1.34 33.08 23.90
C GLN A 16 1.83 32.00 24.87
N THR A 17 1.42 32.10 26.13
CA THR A 17 1.37 30.96 27.05
C THR A 17 0.30 30.00 26.54
N VAL A 18 0.71 29.07 25.69
CA VAL A 18 -0.05 27.84 25.47
C VAL A 18 0.09 27.01 26.73
N SER A 19 -1.03 26.83 27.41
CA SER A 19 -1.19 25.96 28.57
C SER A 19 -0.59 24.57 28.31
N ILE A 20 0.43 24.23 29.11
CA ILE A 20 1.10 22.92 29.12
C ILE A 20 0.21 21.84 29.81
N GLN A 21 -1.04 22.15 30.17
CA GLN A 21 -1.91 21.21 30.89
C GLN A 21 -2.75 20.26 30.02
N ASP A 22 -2.78 20.41 28.69
CA ASP A 22 -3.55 19.50 27.81
C ASP A 22 -2.70 18.42 27.10
N GLN A 23 -1.38 18.40 27.27
CA GLN A 23 -0.51 17.36 26.72
C GLN A 23 -0.34 16.12 27.63
N HIS A 24 -0.81 16.17 28.88
CA HIS A 24 -0.65 15.06 29.83
C HIS A 24 -1.85 14.10 29.93
N ARG A 25 -2.89 14.25 29.08
CA ARG A 25 -4.11 13.42 29.16
C ARG A 25 -4.21 12.23 28.20
N TYR A 26 -3.16 11.93 27.44
CA TYR A 26 -3.11 10.76 26.54
C TYR A 26 -1.87 9.89 26.75
N GLN A 27 -1.31 9.92 27.95
CA GLN A 27 -0.14 9.13 28.34
C GLN A 27 -0.53 8.04 29.34
N THR A 28 -1.54 7.25 29.01
CA THR A 28 -1.94 6.04 29.74
C THR A 28 -2.49 5.03 28.73
N ASP A 29 -2.03 3.77 28.84
CA ASP A 29 -2.30 2.60 27.99
C ASP A 29 -1.44 2.40 26.72
N MET A 30 -0.14 2.68 26.79
CA MET A 30 0.85 1.95 26.00
C MET A 30 1.50 0.89 26.88
N THR A 31 0.83 -0.25 27.07
CA THR A 31 1.50 -1.45 27.59
C THR A 31 2.43 -1.96 26.49
N PRO A 32 3.77 -1.92 26.68
CA PRO A 32 4.68 -2.58 25.76
C PRO A 32 4.39 -4.09 25.79
N PHE A 33 4.72 -4.81 24.72
CA PHE A 33 4.80 -6.28 24.75
C PHE A 33 5.85 -6.70 25.79
N THR A 34 5.48 -6.85 27.07
CA THR A 34 6.41 -7.19 28.16
C THR A 34 6.43 -8.69 28.49
N SER A 35 5.73 -9.53 27.72
CA SER A 35 5.80 -10.98 27.81
C SER A 35 5.78 -11.57 26.39
N PRO A 36 6.58 -12.63 26.10
CA PRO A 36 6.50 -13.37 24.84
C PRO A 36 5.08 -13.95 24.73
N HIS A 37 4.22 -13.22 24.04
CA HIS A 37 2.83 -13.59 23.90
C HIS A 37 2.70 -14.53 22.72
N ASP A 38 2.72 -15.80 23.03
CA ASP A 38 2.14 -16.85 22.24
C ASP A 38 0.70 -16.47 21.88
N LYS A 39 0.42 -16.32 20.59
CA LYS A 39 -0.93 -16.03 20.09
C LYS A 39 -1.37 -17.13 19.14
N ILE A 40 -2.55 -17.67 19.43
CA ILE A 40 -3.25 -18.57 18.53
C ILE A 40 -4.07 -17.72 17.57
N SER A 41 -3.92 -17.99 16.28
CA SER A 41 -4.63 -17.28 15.23
C SER A 41 -6.03 -17.82 14.98
N GLN A 42 -6.78 -17.15 14.10
CA GLN A 42 -8.08 -17.65 13.67
C GLN A 42 -8.02 -19.03 12.99
N LYS A 43 -6.87 -19.40 12.42
CA LYS A 43 -6.63 -20.72 11.82
C LYS A 43 -6.17 -21.77 12.85
N GLY A 44 -6.11 -21.44 14.14
CA GLY A 44 -5.54 -22.33 15.16
C GLY A 44 -4.01 -22.43 15.10
N ILE A 45 -3.36 -21.51 14.39
CA ILE A 45 -1.91 -21.52 14.17
C ILE A 45 -1.23 -20.72 15.27
N PHE A 46 -0.12 -21.25 15.76
CA PHE A 46 0.67 -20.62 16.80
C PHE A 46 1.68 -19.63 16.21
N HIS A 47 1.70 -18.42 16.76
CA HIS A 47 2.61 -17.35 16.36
C HIS A 47 3.39 -16.82 17.55
N VAL A 48 4.70 -16.66 17.36
CA VAL A 48 5.62 -16.08 18.37
C VAL A 48 6.18 -14.78 17.82
N ALA A 49 5.88 -13.67 18.49
CA ALA A 49 6.51 -12.38 18.21
C ALA A 49 7.91 -12.34 18.84
N GLN A 50 8.93 -11.98 18.06
CA GLN A 50 10.32 -11.94 18.52
C GLN A 50 10.82 -10.52 18.83
N ALA A 51 10.65 -9.60 17.89
CA ALA A 51 11.25 -8.27 17.99
C ALA A 51 10.37 -7.22 17.34
N TYR A 52 10.30 -6.04 17.95
CA TYR A 52 9.73 -4.84 17.33
C TYR A 52 10.68 -4.33 16.25
N ILE A 53 10.16 -4.10 15.04
CA ILE A 53 10.96 -3.71 13.88
C ILE A 53 10.59 -2.34 13.31
N GLY A 54 9.58 -1.69 13.90
CA GLY A 54 9.14 -0.36 13.50
C GLY A 54 7.62 -0.26 13.42
N GLY A 55 7.14 0.71 12.65
CA GLY A 55 5.72 0.97 12.47
C GLY A 55 5.44 2.45 12.24
N GLU A 56 4.17 2.76 12.00
CA GLU A 56 3.72 4.13 11.86
C GLU A 56 3.05 4.59 13.17
N LYS A 57 3.57 5.67 13.75
CA LYS A 57 3.06 6.24 15.00
C LYS A 57 1.54 6.45 14.90
N CYS A 58 0.81 5.87 15.86
CA CYS A 58 -0.65 5.91 15.95
C CYS A 58 -1.43 5.15 14.86
N LEU A 59 -0.78 4.42 13.94
CA LEU A 59 -1.46 3.58 12.96
C LEU A 59 -1.11 2.09 13.13
N SER A 60 0.18 1.76 13.15
CA SER A 60 0.62 0.37 13.18
C SER A 60 1.95 0.16 13.89
N GLU A 61 2.11 -1.02 14.48
CA GLU A 61 3.36 -1.56 15.00
C GLU A 61 3.70 -2.84 14.23
N LEU A 62 4.97 -2.99 13.87
CA LEU A 62 5.50 -4.13 13.12
C LEU A 62 6.39 -4.96 14.03
N TYR A 63 6.21 -6.27 14.00
CA TYR A 63 7.02 -7.22 14.75
C TYR A 63 7.50 -8.36 13.84
N TYR A 64 8.75 -8.78 13.98
CA TYR A 64 9.17 -10.08 13.45
C TYR A 64 8.49 -11.20 14.20
N SER A 65 8.08 -12.23 13.47
CA SER A 65 7.45 -13.40 14.07
C SER A 65 7.79 -14.71 13.36
N TYR A 66 7.53 -15.80 14.07
CA TYR A 66 7.58 -17.16 13.56
C TYR A 66 6.17 -17.72 13.58
N ARG A 67 5.79 -18.35 12.47
CA ARG A 67 4.54 -19.09 12.31
C ARG A 67 4.83 -20.59 12.35
N TYR A 68 4.19 -21.30 13.26
CA TYR A 68 4.31 -22.76 13.39
C TYR A 68 3.17 -23.44 12.65
N VAL A 69 3.47 -24.02 11.49
CA VAL A 69 2.46 -24.61 10.60
C VAL A 69 2.39 -26.12 10.86
N PRO A 70 1.20 -26.70 11.10
CA PRO A 70 1.04 -28.15 11.21
C PRO A 70 1.54 -28.85 9.94
N VAL A 71 2.14 -30.03 10.08
CA VAL A 71 2.78 -30.80 9.00
C VAL A 71 1.80 -31.13 7.85
N ASP A 72 0.50 -31.20 8.13
CA ASP A 72 -0.53 -31.54 7.14
C ASP A 72 -0.91 -30.38 6.19
N ASP A 73 -0.43 -29.16 6.45
CA ASP A 73 -0.60 -28.03 5.53
C ASP A 73 0.51 -28.12 4.46
N ILE A 74 0.14 -28.63 3.28
CA ILE A 74 0.95 -29.12 2.15
C ILE A 74 2.05 -28.14 1.66
N ASP A 75 2.05 -26.90 2.13
CA ASP A 75 2.87 -25.81 1.64
C ASP A 75 4.12 -25.49 2.50
N ALA A 76 4.47 -26.25 3.55
CA ALA A 76 5.47 -25.77 4.53
C ALA A 76 6.39 -26.81 5.22
N SER A 77 7.69 -26.45 5.27
CA SER A 77 8.54 -26.67 6.46
C SER A 77 7.81 -26.20 7.73
N CYS A 78 7.98 -26.89 8.86
CA CYS A 78 7.23 -26.68 10.11
C CYS A 78 7.28 -25.24 10.69
N THR A 79 8.22 -24.40 10.24
CA THR A 79 8.32 -22.98 10.60
C THR A 79 8.47 -22.08 9.37
N LYS A 80 7.79 -20.94 9.38
CA LYS A 80 7.97 -19.85 8.40
C LYS A 80 8.12 -18.51 9.10
N ASN A 81 9.08 -17.71 8.64
CA ASN A 81 9.21 -16.32 9.08
C ASN A 81 8.01 -15.50 8.58
N ALA A 82 7.57 -14.56 9.41
CA ALA A 82 6.46 -13.67 9.10
C ALA A 82 6.65 -12.30 9.76
N THR A 83 5.76 -11.37 9.41
CA THR A 83 5.65 -10.07 10.07
C THR A 83 4.26 -9.94 10.68
N ILE A 84 4.19 -9.55 11.95
CA ILE A 84 2.93 -9.19 12.61
C ILE A 84 2.76 -7.68 12.47
N VAL A 85 1.68 -7.28 11.80
CA VAL A 85 1.23 -5.90 11.68
C VAL A 85 0.10 -5.68 12.67
N LYS A 86 0.41 -5.10 13.82
CA LYS A 86 -0.55 -4.74 14.84
C LYS A 86 -1.11 -3.34 14.55
N LEU A 87 -2.42 -3.25 14.30
CA LEU A 87 -3.08 -1.96 14.13
C LEU A 87 -3.41 -1.36 15.50
N VAL A 88 -2.97 -0.12 15.72
CA VAL A 88 -3.08 0.57 17.01
C VAL A 88 -4.24 1.56 16.97
N CYS A 89 -4.78 1.93 18.14
CA CYS A 89 -5.81 2.96 18.28
C CYS A 89 -7.15 2.69 17.55
N LEU A 90 -7.45 1.43 17.22
CA LEU A 90 -8.71 1.09 16.56
C LEU A 90 -9.92 1.24 17.50
N ASN A 91 -10.93 1.98 17.06
CA ASN A 91 -12.23 1.99 17.73
C ASN A 91 -13.02 0.70 17.45
N PHE A 92 -14.14 0.52 18.14
CA PHE A 92 -14.95 -0.71 18.02
C PHE A 92 -15.46 -0.99 16.59
N ALA A 93 -15.86 0.05 15.86
CA ALA A 93 -16.30 -0.09 14.47
C ALA A 93 -15.15 -0.52 13.56
N GLN A 94 -13.96 0.06 13.75
CA GLN A 94 -12.75 -0.28 13.00
C GLN A 94 -12.27 -1.71 13.31
N LYS A 95 -12.35 -2.18 14.56
CA LYS A 95 -12.06 -3.59 14.91
C LYS A 95 -13.00 -4.57 14.19
N ARG A 96 -14.30 -4.24 14.09
CA ARG A 96 -15.26 -5.05 13.31
C ARG A 96 -14.92 -5.06 11.82
N LYS A 97 -14.58 -3.90 11.26
CA LYS A 97 -14.11 -3.76 9.89
C LYS A 97 -12.85 -4.59 9.63
N LEU A 98 -11.86 -4.54 10.52
CA LEU A 98 -10.63 -5.34 10.44
C LEU A 98 -10.93 -6.84 10.44
N LYS A 99 -11.83 -7.31 11.32
CA LYS A 99 -12.25 -8.72 11.35
C LYS A 99 -12.91 -9.14 10.03
N LYS A 100 -13.72 -8.26 9.43
CA LYS A 100 -14.36 -8.51 8.13
C LYS A 100 -13.33 -8.54 6.99
N PHE A 101 -12.40 -7.59 6.97
CA PHE A 101 -11.27 -7.56 6.04
C PHE A 101 -10.46 -8.87 6.13
N ALA A 102 -10.06 -9.24 7.35
CA ALA A 102 -9.34 -10.48 7.63
C ALA A 102 -10.07 -11.71 7.08
N ALA A 103 -11.39 -11.81 7.29
CA ALA A 103 -12.19 -12.92 6.77
C ALA A 103 -12.23 -13.01 5.23
N ASN A 104 -11.99 -11.90 4.52
CA ASN A 104 -11.98 -11.87 3.06
C ASN A 104 -10.59 -12.16 2.48
N GLU A 105 -9.53 -11.59 3.06
CA GLU A 105 -8.18 -11.64 2.47
C GLU A 105 -7.35 -12.86 2.91
N ILE A 106 -7.39 -13.24 4.19
CA ILE A 106 -6.47 -14.27 4.76
C ILE A 106 -6.71 -15.67 4.22
N TRP A 107 -7.87 -15.90 3.66
CA TRP A 107 -8.25 -17.19 3.12
C TRP A 107 -7.88 -17.35 1.65
N LEU A 108 -7.45 -16.29 0.96
CA LEU A 108 -7.01 -16.42 -0.43
C LEU A 108 -5.81 -17.39 -0.53
N SER A 109 -5.91 -18.32 -1.47
CA SER A 109 -4.81 -19.21 -1.83
C SER A 109 -3.60 -18.43 -2.33
N ARG A 110 -2.49 -19.14 -2.57
CA ARG A 110 -1.30 -18.50 -3.13
C ARG A 110 -1.57 -18.03 -4.56
N GLU A 111 -2.33 -18.82 -5.29
CA GLU A 111 -2.73 -18.60 -6.68
C GLU A 111 -3.66 -17.40 -6.79
N ALA A 112 -4.55 -17.21 -5.82
CA ALA A 112 -5.43 -16.04 -5.75
C ALA A 112 -4.73 -14.74 -5.30
N CYS A 113 -3.47 -14.80 -4.86
CA CYS A 113 -2.71 -13.62 -4.46
C CYS A 113 -1.74 -13.18 -5.57
N CYS A 114 -1.90 -11.94 -6.04
CA CYS A 114 -0.92 -11.36 -6.96
C CYS A 114 0.47 -11.30 -6.31
N ARG A 115 1.51 -11.69 -7.05
CA ARG A 115 2.90 -11.75 -6.56
C ARG A 115 3.44 -10.39 -6.10
N THR A 116 2.87 -9.29 -6.60
CA THR A 116 3.25 -7.91 -6.26
C THR A 116 2.42 -7.32 -5.10
N ILE A 117 1.60 -8.13 -4.43
CA ILE A 117 0.89 -7.78 -3.21
C ILE A 117 1.50 -8.54 -2.03
N VAL A 118 1.72 -7.86 -0.90
CA VAL A 118 2.15 -8.54 0.33
C VAL A 118 1.03 -9.45 0.83
N ARG A 119 1.32 -10.75 0.94
CA ARG A 119 0.31 -11.76 1.30
C ARG A 119 -0.02 -11.71 2.79
N CYS A 120 -1.32 -11.73 3.10
CA CYS A 120 -1.83 -11.91 4.46
C CYS A 120 -1.99 -13.41 4.75
N PHE A 121 -1.25 -13.92 5.74
CA PHE A 121 -1.32 -15.31 6.16
C PHE A 121 -2.40 -15.56 7.21
N ASP A 122 -2.60 -14.62 8.12
CA ASP A 122 -3.41 -14.85 9.32
C ASP A 122 -3.91 -13.58 10.01
N TYR A 123 -4.81 -13.75 11.00
CA TYR A 123 -5.34 -12.69 11.86
C TYR A 123 -5.31 -13.11 13.33
N LEU A 124 -4.81 -12.18 14.16
CA LEU A 124 -4.68 -12.29 15.60
C LEU A 124 -5.70 -11.35 16.28
N PRO A 125 -6.94 -11.80 16.51
CA PRO A 125 -8.01 -10.93 17.02
C PRO A 125 -7.71 -10.35 18.40
N GLY A 126 -7.00 -11.09 19.26
CA GLY A 126 -6.68 -10.64 20.62
C GLY A 126 -5.81 -9.39 20.67
N ILE A 127 -5.10 -9.08 19.59
CA ILE A 127 -4.23 -7.90 19.49
C ILE A 127 -4.52 -7.04 18.26
N ASN A 128 -5.62 -7.30 17.53
CA ASN A 128 -5.99 -6.62 16.30
C ASN A 128 -4.85 -6.57 15.26
N ALA A 129 -4.17 -7.70 15.07
CA ALA A 129 -3.00 -7.77 14.19
C ALA A 129 -3.20 -8.73 13.01
N ILE A 130 -2.63 -8.38 11.86
CA ILE A 130 -2.56 -9.25 10.67
C ILE A 130 -1.16 -9.83 10.62
N VAL A 131 -1.06 -11.11 10.27
CA VAL A 131 0.21 -11.77 10.00
C VAL A 131 0.44 -11.79 8.50
N THR A 132 1.57 -11.27 8.05
CA THR A 132 1.92 -11.16 6.63
C THR A 132 3.21 -11.89 6.30
N GLU A 133 3.50 -11.98 5.01
CA GLU A 133 4.84 -12.31 4.51
C GLU A 133 5.91 -11.48 5.22
N GLN A 134 7.07 -12.10 5.49
CA GLN A 134 8.16 -11.43 6.18
C GLN A 134 8.61 -10.19 5.41
N HIS A 135 8.51 -9.02 6.05
CA HIS A 135 9.09 -7.80 5.51
C HIS A 135 10.63 -7.85 5.62
N PRO A 136 11.36 -7.33 4.63
CA PRO A 136 12.81 -7.19 4.68
C PRO A 136 13.22 -6.34 5.90
N ARG A 137 14.45 -6.54 6.37
CA ARG A 137 14.98 -5.82 7.55
C ARG A 137 15.08 -4.33 7.37
N ASP A 138 15.37 -3.90 6.15
CA ASP A 138 15.48 -2.49 5.80
C ASP A 138 14.10 -1.82 5.68
N GLY A 139 13.02 -2.60 5.75
CA GLY A 139 11.65 -2.11 5.74
C GLY A 139 11.18 -1.68 4.36
N ALA A 140 10.28 -0.70 4.33
CA ALA A 140 9.76 -0.12 3.10
C ALA A 140 10.76 0.83 2.44
N ILE A 141 10.59 1.10 1.15
CA ILE A 141 11.45 2.04 0.43
C ILE A 141 11.38 3.44 1.04
N HIS A 142 12.47 4.20 0.96
CA HIS A 142 12.57 5.57 1.43
C HIS A 142 13.24 6.47 0.37
N PRO A 143 12.47 7.27 -0.40
CA PRO A 143 12.98 8.09 -1.51
C PRO A 143 14.24 8.90 -1.21
N ALA A 144 14.33 9.55 -0.04
CA ALA A 144 15.50 10.37 0.32
C ALA A 144 16.72 9.59 0.83
N ARG A 145 16.62 8.27 1.05
CA ARG A 145 17.72 7.42 1.56
C ARG A 145 18.19 6.43 0.53
N ASP A 146 17.25 5.88 -0.22
CA ASP A 146 17.51 4.82 -1.18
C ASP A 146 18.02 5.41 -2.50
N ARG A 147 18.71 4.57 -3.26
CA ARG A 147 19.26 4.92 -4.57
C ARG A 147 18.30 4.45 -5.64
N PHE A 148 17.79 5.39 -6.43
CA PHE A 148 16.84 5.12 -7.50
C PHE A 148 17.33 5.76 -8.80
N ASP A 149 17.96 4.96 -9.66
CA ASP A 149 18.08 5.30 -11.07
C ASP A 149 16.72 5.15 -11.79
N ASP A 150 16.61 5.68 -13.00
CA ASP A 150 15.35 5.67 -13.74
C ASP A 150 14.89 4.23 -14.07
N SER A 151 15.82 3.27 -14.21
CA SER A 151 15.47 1.87 -14.44
C SER A 151 14.80 1.25 -13.22
N ALA A 152 15.34 1.46 -12.02
CA ALA A 152 14.78 1.01 -10.76
C ALA A 152 13.41 1.65 -10.49
N ILE A 153 13.23 2.93 -10.84
CA ILE A 153 11.94 3.61 -10.72
C ILE A 153 10.92 2.98 -11.68
N LEU A 154 11.31 2.64 -12.90
CA LEU A 154 10.43 1.95 -13.84
C LEU A 154 10.09 0.52 -13.37
N ASP A 155 11.01 -0.17 -12.69
CA ASP A 155 10.72 -1.49 -12.10
C ASP A 155 9.74 -1.38 -10.91
N ILE A 156 9.88 -0.36 -10.07
CA ILE A 156 8.88 -0.01 -9.04
C ILE A 156 7.53 0.26 -9.71
N ALA A 157 7.52 1.10 -10.75
CA ALA A 157 6.29 1.45 -11.46
C ALA A 157 5.60 0.21 -12.02
N TRP A 158 6.35 -0.69 -12.65
CA TRP A 158 5.82 -1.93 -13.20
C TRP A 158 5.17 -2.82 -12.14
N ASP A 159 5.89 -3.11 -11.05
CA ASP A 159 5.38 -4.00 -10.00
C ASP A 159 4.16 -3.39 -9.27
N LEU A 160 4.17 -2.08 -9.02
CA LEU A 160 3.04 -1.40 -8.39
C LEU A 160 1.84 -1.24 -9.32
N LEU A 161 2.06 -1.06 -10.63
CA LEU A 161 0.97 -1.08 -11.60
C LEU A 161 0.32 -2.46 -11.72
N LEU A 162 1.09 -3.55 -11.64
CA LEU A 162 0.55 -4.91 -11.53
C LEU A 162 -0.30 -5.08 -10.27
N ALA A 163 0.20 -4.59 -9.13
CA ALA A 163 -0.51 -4.62 -7.86
C ALA A 163 -1.84 -3.86 -7.94
N LEU A 164 -1.82 -2.63 -8.47
CA LEU A 164 -3.01 -1.80 -8.63
C LEU A 164 -3.99 -2.38 -9.66
N ALA A 165 -3.50 -2.89 -10.79
CA ALA A 165 -4.36 -3.53 -11.79
C ALA A 165 -5.11 -4.74 -11.21
N TYR A 166 -4.42 -5.57 -10.41
CA TYR A 166 -5.03 -6.67 -9.66
C TYR A 166 -6.11 -6.18 -8.69
N LEU A 167 -5.81 -5.18 -7.86
CA LEU A 167 -6.75 -4.64 -6.88
C LEU A 167 -7.96 -3.99 -7.56
N HIS A 168 -7.73 -3.17 -8.58
CA HIS A 168 -8.78 -2.46 -9.32
C HIS A 168 -9.71 -3.45 -10.05
N ALA A 169 -9.17 -4.53 -10.63
CA ALA A 169 -9.97 -5.59 -11.25
C ALA A 169 -10.80 -6.40 -10.24
N ARG A 170 -10.41 -6.39 -8.96
CA ARG A 170 -11.19 -6.92 -7.83
C ARG A 170 -12.16 -5.89 -7.23
N GLY A 171 -12.19 -4.66 -7.76
CA GLY A 171 -13.04 -3.58 -7.24
C GLY A 171 -12.51 -2.89 -5.99
N ILE A 172 -11.21 -3.03 -5.68
CA ILE A 172 -10.56 -2.52 -4.48
C ILE A 172 -9.66 -1.35 -4.87
N ALA A 173 -9.91 -0.17 -4.30
CA ALA A 173 -8.96 0.94 -4.33
C ALA A 173 -8.01 0.78 -3.14
N HIS A 174 -6.72 1.02 -3.34
CA HIS A 174 -5.73 0.92 -2.26
C HIS A 174 -5.82 2.10 -1.29
N GLY A 175 -5.98 3.31 -1.81
CA GLY A 175 -6.13 4.56 -1.06
C GLY A 175 -4.92 5.06 -0.29
N ASP A 176 -3.77 4.38 -0.40
CA ASP A 176 -2.58 4.72 0.38
C ASP A 176 -1.27 4.33 -0.30
N VAL A 177 -1.17 4.54 -1.62
CA VAL A 177 0.02 4.18 -2.40
C VAL A 177 1.17 5.16 -2.10
N ARG A 178 2.00 4.81 -1.12
CA ARG A 178 3.06 5.67 -0.57
C ARG A 178 4.30 4.86 -0.24
N PRO A 179 5.49 5.49 -0.12
CA PRO A 179 6.75 4.78 0.10
C PRO A 179 6.72 3.76 1.23
N ARG A 180 6.11 4.11 2.38
CA ARG A 180 5.97 3.21 3.54
C ARG A 180 5.19 1.91 3.29
N ASN A 181 4.43 1.87 2.20
CA ASN A 181 3.64 0.71 1.76
C ASN A 181 4.29 -0.03 0.59
N VAL A 182 5.47 0.38 0.13
CA VAL A 182 6.20 -0.28 -0.95
C VAL A 182 7.39 -1.02 -0.37
N ILE A 183 7.32 -2.35 -0.40
CA ILE A 183 8.26 -3.23 0.27
C ILE A 183 9.18 -3.87 -0.79
N PRO A 184 10.51 -3.74 -0.67
CA PRO A 184 11.45 -4.44 -1.55
C PRO A 184 11.52 -5.93 -1.20
N PHE A 185 11.45 -6.79 -2.20
CA PHE A 185 11.61 -8.24 -2.04
C PHE A 185 12.79 -8.71 -2.89
N PRO A 186 14.03 -8.57 -2.37
CA PRO A 186 15.25 -9.01 -3.06
C PRO A 186 15.35 -10.54 -2.97
N SER A 187 14.54 -11.25 -3.75
CA SER A 187 14.56 -12.72 -3.74
C SER A 187 14.37 -13.35 -5.11
N TYR A 188 14.42 -12.56 -6.18
CA TYR A 188 14.39 -13.09 -7.55
C TYR A 188 15.66 -12.72 -8.31
N PRO A 189 16.32 -13.67 -8.98
CA PRO A 189 17.66 -13.49 -9.55
C PRO A 189 17.71 -12.59 -10.82
N ARG A 190 16.68 -11.78 -11.09
CA ARG A 190 16.54 -11.07 -12.38
C ARG A 190 16.33 -9.56 -12.29
N ARG A 191 15.57 -9.06 -11.31
CA ARG A 191 15.39 -7.62 -11.04
C ARG A 191 14.98 -7.37 -9.59
N GLY A 192 15.19 -6.16 -9.09
CA GLY A 192 14.60 -5.73 -7.82
C GLY A 192 13.07 -5.79 -7.93
N ARG A 193 12.43 -6.65 -7.13
CA ARG A 193 10.96 -6.74 -7.09
C ARG A 193 10.44 -5.94 -5.91
N TYR A 194 9.27 -5.34 -6.09
CA TYR A 194 8.58 -4.58 -5.06
C TYR A 194 7.17 -5.15 -4.88
N LYS A 195 6.68 -5.11 -3.63
CA LYS A 195 5.31 -5.47 -3.32
C LYS A 195 4.61 -4.34 -2.60
N LEU A 196 3.33 -4.18 -2.91
CA LEU A 196 2.46 -3.22 -2.26
C LEU A 196 1.82 -3.84 -1.03
N PHE A 197 1.90 -3.12 0.09
CA PHE A 197 1.37 -3.51 1.39
C PHE A 197 0.19 -2.61 1.81
N GLY A 198 -0.73 -3.16 2.59
CA GLY A 198 -1.81 -2.38 3.20
C GLY A 198 -3.06 -2.22 2.34
N HIS A 199 -3.18 -3.01 1.25
CA HIS A 199 -4.36 -3.00 0.39
C HIS A 199 -5.63 -3.32 1.17
N GLY A 200 -6.69 -2.56 0.91
CA GLY A 200 -7.99 -2.72 1.58
C GLY A 200 -8.01 -2.35 3.06
N LEU A 201 -6.88 -2.07 3.72
CA LEU A 201 -6.88 -1.51 5.07
C LEU A 201 -7.43 -0.08 5.05
N VAL A 202 -6.97 0.72 4.09
CA VAL A 202 -7.63 1.95 3.69
C VAL A 202 -8.45 1.62 2.43
N PRO A 203 -9.75 1.95 2.32
CA PRO A 203 -10.63 2.60 3.29
C PRO A 203 -11.41 1.66 4.22
N ASP A 204 -11.31 0.34 4.06
CA ASP A 204 -12.30 -0.55 4.68
C ASP A 204 -12.17 -0.59 6.21
N VAL A 205 -10.94 -0.46 6.73
CA VAL A 205 -10.62 -0.51 8.16
C VAL A 205 -10.29 0.87 8.71
N ILE A 206 -9.38 1.58 8.05
CA ILE A 206 -8.87 2.90 8.44
C ILE A 206 -9.58 3.93 7.56
N ASP A 207 -10.23 4.90 8.20
CA ASP A 207 -10.92 5.97 7.50
C ASP A 207 -9.89 6.84 6.74
N TYR A 208 -10.12 7.02 5.44
CA TYR A 208 -9.25 7.86 4.62
C TYR A 208 -9.59 9.34 4.86
N TRP A 209 -8.61 10.06 5.37
CA TRP A 209 -8.67 11.50 5.56
C TRP A 209 -7.70 12.15 4.58
N PRO A 210 -8.20 12.95 3.62
CA PRO A 210 -7.35 13.75 2.75
C PRO A 210 -6.38 14.59 3.59
N LYS A 211 -5.08 14.42 3.34
CA LYS A 211 -4.00 15.11 4.06
C LYS A 211 -3.29 16.04 3.09
N ASN A 212 -2.83 17.19 3.56
CA ASN A 212 -1.95 18.03 2.75
C ASN A 212 -0.49 17.53 2.85
N ASP A 213 -0.26 16.32 2.36
CA ASP A 213 1.02 15.58 2.51
C ASP A 213 1.74 15.31 1.18
N GLY A 214 1.27 15.91 0.08
CA GLY A 214 1.86 15.71 -1.24
C GLY A 214 1.33 14.51 -2.02
N TYR A 215 0.64 13.56 -1.38
CA TYR A 215 0.14 12.36 -2.05
C TYR A 215 -1.37 12.37 -2.30
N THR A 216 -2.11 13.22 -1.57
CA THR A 216 -3.55 13.33 -1.75
C THR A 216 -3.89 13.86 -3.14
N ALA A 217 -4.71 13.12 -3.87
CA ALA A 217 -5.16 13.49 -5.21
C ALA A 217 -6.03 14.78 -5.19
N PRO A 218 -5.90 15.65 -6.21
CA PRO A 218 -6.47 17.00 -6.20
C PRO A 218 -8.00 17.01 -6.12
N GLU A 219 -8.68 16.00 -6.66
CA GLU A 219 -10.14 15.85 -6.57
C GLU A 219 -10.67 15.79 -5.13
N PHE A 220 -9.83 15.34 -4.18
CA PHE A 220 -10.17 15.32 -2.76
C PHE A 220 -9.88 16.64 -2.04
N LEU A 221 -9.10 17.53 -2.65
CA LEU A 221 -8.81 18.85 -2.09
C LEU A 221 -9.89 19.86 -2.49
N VAL A 222 -10.35 19.81 -3.73
CA VAL A 222 -11.37 20.72 -4.28
C VAL A 222 -12.75 20.50 -3.63
N GLN A 223 -13.20 19.25 -3.50
CA GLN A 223 -14.50 18.93 -2.87
C GLN A 223 -14.59 19.37 -1.40
N ASN A 224 -13.45 19.43 -0.70
CA ASN A 224 -13.38 19.84 0.70
C ASN A 224 -13.36 21.36 0.88
N ALA A 225 -12.99 22.14 -0.14
CA ALA A 225 -12.94 23.61 -0.05
C ALA A 225 -14.34 24.24 -0.09
N GLU A 226 -15.23 23.72 -0.94
CA GLU A 226 -16.61 24.22 -1.07
C GLU A 226 -17.52 23.75 0.08
N THR A 227 -17.37 22.49 0.52
CA THR A 227 -18.11 21.95 1.65
C THR A 227 -17.68 22.56 2.99
N ARG A 228 -16.39 22.95 3.16
CA ARG A 228 -15.96 23.71 4.36
C ARG A 228 -16.53 25.13 4.43
N LYS A 229 -16.89 25.75 3.30
CA LYS A 229 -17.49 27.11 3.29
C LYS A 229 -18.95 27.12 3.73
N LYS A 230 -19.68 26.01 3.57
CA LYS A 230 -21.05 25.85 4.10
C LYS A 230 -20.96 25.10 5.41
N GLY A 231 -20.92 25.82 6.54
CA GLY A 231 -20.71 25.29 7.89
C GLY A 231 -21.78 24.33 8.46
N LYS A 232 -22.32 23.41 7.66
CA LYS A 232 -23.20 22.33 8.08
C LYS A 232 -22.65 20.99 7.61
N GLU A 233 -22.19 20.21 8.58
CA GLU A 233 -22.16 18.75 8.65
C GLU A 233 -21.53 17.98 7.48
N GLY A 234 -20.35 17.43 7.75
CA GLY A 234 -19.76 16.36 6.95
C GLY A 234 -18.24 16.36 6.93
N LYS A 235 -17.56 16.25 8.09
CA LYS A 235 -16.22 15.64 8.13
C LYS A 235 -16.39 14.14 7.82
N GLY A 236 -16.86 13.81 6.63
CA GLY A 236 -17.02 12.44 6.18
C GLY A 236 -15.67 11.92 5.68
N ALA A 237 -15.33 10.70 6.06
CA ALA A 237 -14.24 9.99 5.41
C ALA A 237 -14.52 9.91 3.90
N VAL A 238 -13.57 10.35 3.08
CA VAL A 238 -13.73 10.29 1.62
C VAL A 238 -13.30 8.90 1.16
N LYS A 239 -14.06 8.27 0.25
CA LYS A 239 -13.67 6.97 -0.28
C LYS A 239 -12.60 7.15 -1.37
N PRO A 240 -11.44 6.49 -1.26
CA PRO A 240 -10.45 6.43 -2.32
C PRO A 240 -11.03 5.88 -3.63
N THR A 241 -10.44 6.31 -4.75
CA THR A 241 -10.81 5.90 -6.10
C THR A 241 -9.62 5.26 -6.80
N PHE A 242 -9.87 4.50 -7.87
CA PHE A 242 -8.80 3.93 -8.69
C PHE A 242 -7.91 5.03 -9.29
N ALA A 243 -8.50 6.14 -9.74
CA ALA A 243 -7.76 7.29 -10.27
C ALA A 243 -6.89 7.97 -9.19
N SER A 244 -7.32 7.94 -7.92
CA SER A 244 -6.51 8.47 -6.82
C SER A 244 -5.30 7.59 -6.50
N ASP A 245 -5.41 6.26 -6.66
CA ASP A 245 -4.25 5.36 -6.52
C ASP A 245 -3.19 5.64 -7.59
N ILE A 246 -3.64 5.90 -8.83
CA ILE A 246 -2.74 6.25 -9.94
C ILE A 246 -2.02 7.56 -9.67
N TRP A 247 -2.72 8.58 -9.17
CA TRP A 247 -2.09 9.84 -8.75
C TRP A 247 -1.04 9.61 -7.66
N GLN A 248 -1.41 8.87 -6.61
CA GLN A 248 -0.52 8.55 -5.49
C GLN A 248 0.74 7.82 -5.96
N LEU A 249 0.61 6.87 -6.90
CA LEU A 249 1.74 6.21 -7.56
C LEU A 249 2.59 7.21 -8.35
N GLY A 250 1.99 8.10 -9.16
CA GLY A 250 2.71 9.13 -9.88
C GLY A 250 3.56 10.01 -8.95
N MET A 251 2.98 10.44 -7.82
CA MET A 251 3.67 11.22 -6.80
C MET A 251 4.81 10.42 -6.15
N LEU A 252 4.62 9.12 -5.91
CA LEU A 252 5.66 8.23 -5.39
C LEU A 252 6.84 8.15 -6.35
N LEU A 253 6.59 7.89 -7.64
CA LEU A 253 7.64 7.76 -8.66
C LEU A 253 8.37 9.09 -8.86
N TRP A 254 7.64 10.21 -8.87
CA TRP A 254 8.24 11.54 -8.94
C TRP A 254 9.13 11.83 -7.73
N HIS A 255 8.71 11.48 -6.51
CA HIS A 255 9.56 11.60 -5.32
C HIS A 255 10.81 10.72 -5.40
N CYS A 256 10.68 9.47 -5.87
CA CYS A 256 11.84 8.58 -6.06
C CYS A 256 12.83 9.17 -7.06
N HIS A 257 12.34 9.79 -8.14
CA HIS A 257 13.16 10.48 -9.12
C HIS A 257 13.86 11.72 -8.53
N ARG A 258 13.08 12.59 -7.89
CA ARG A 258 13.52 13.90 -7.39
C ARG A 258 14.48 13.82 -6.22
N HIS A 259 14.26 12.85 -5.31
CA HIS A 259 14.95 12.72 -4.03
C HIS A 259 15.80 11.46 -3.92
N GLY A 260 15.65 10.50 -4.83
CA GLY A 260 16.50 9.31 -4.93
C GLY A 260 17.97 9.72 -4.94
N THR A 261 18.77 9.06 -4.11
CA THR A 261 20.17 9.43 -3.86
C THR A 261 21.10 9.04 -5.01
N HIS A 262 20.96 9.70 -6.16
CA HIS A 262 22.02 9.85 -7.14
C HIS A 262 22.41 11.34 -7.19
N TRP A 263 23.06 11.79 -6.12
CA TRP A 263 23.65 13.13 -6.04
C TRP A 263 25.17 13.07 -6.21
N ASP A 264 25.67 13.97 -7.05
CA ASP A 264 27.07 14.19 -7.40
C ASP A 264 27.90 14.94 -6.35
N SER A 265 27.47 14.99 -5.09
CA SER A 265 28.28 15.56 -4.02
C SER A 265 28.83 14.46 -3.12
N GLU A 266 30.15 14.48 -2.92
CA GLU A 266 30.89 13.64 -1.96
C GLU A 266 30.39 13.78 -0.51
N THR A 267 29.48 14.72 -0.26
CA THR A 267 28.80 14.90 1.02
C THR A 267 27.52 14.06 1.08
N LEU A 268 27.57 12.96 1.84
CA LEU A 268 26.40 12.23 2.32
C LEU A 268 25.31 13.22 2.77
N PRO A 269 24.08 13.20 2.20
CA PRO A 269 23.00 14.00 2.73
C PRO A 269 22.81 13.63 4.20
N SER A 270 22.77 14.64 5.06
CA SER A 270 22.59 14.48 6.49
C SER A 270 21.36 13.60 6.73
N ARG A 271 21.56 12.41 7.31
CA ARG A 271 20.54 11.39 7.56
C ARG A 271 19.40 12.00 8.40
N ARG A 272 18.42 12.65 7.77
CA ARG A 272 17.20 13.06 8.48
C ARG A 272 16.39 11.80 8.78
N ASN A 273 16.18 11.56 10.08
CA ASN A 273 15.57 10.34 10.59
C ASN A 273 14.04 10.35 10.62
N SER A 274 13.41 11.29 9.91
CA SER A 274 12.00 11.59 10.09
C SER A 274 11.28 11.76 8.75
N TRP A 275 10.42 10.78 8.46
CA TRP A 275 9.34 10.85 7.46
C TRP A 275 8.48 12.13 7.58
N GLN A 276 8.46 12.75 8.76
CA GLN A 276 7.58 13.88 9.11
C GLN A 276 8.23 15.25 8.83
N SER A 277 9.51 15.30 8.48
CA SER A 277 10.28 16.55 8.38
C SER A 277 10.60 17.01 6.96
N GLU A 278 10.24 16.21 5.96
CA GLU A 278 10.25 16.64 4.57
C GLU A 278 8.89 17.25 4.28
N ILE A 279 8.81 18.58 4.25
CA ILE A 279 7.76 19.28 3.52
C ILE A 279 7.92 18.78 2.09
N LEU A 280 7.18 17.73 1.73
CA LEU A 280 7.28 17.11 0.41
C LEU A 280 6.81 18.14 -0.60
N VAL A 281 7.77 18.70 -1.32
CA VAL A 281 7.56 19.65 -2.41
C VAL A 281 6.68 18.94 -3.43
N GLN A 282 5.51 19.48 -3.74
CA GLN A 282 4.71 18.98 -4.86
C GLN A 282 5.28 19.52 -6.17
N PRO A 283 5.20 18.77 -7.30
CA PRO A 283 5.45 19.36 -8.60
C PRO A 283 4.48 20.53 -8.83
N ASP A 284 4.93 21.58 -9.51
CA ASP A 284 4.04 22.68 -9.91
C ASP A 284 3.18 22.19 -11.09
N LEU A 285 1.92 21.90 -10.78
CA LEU A 285 0.92 21.39 -11.72
C LEU A 285 -0.08 22.46 -12.15
N THR A 286 0.08 23.72 -11.70
CA THR A 286 -0.95 24.74 -11.88
C THR A 286 -1.11 25.21 -13.34
N LEU A 287 -2.33 25.07 -13.86
CA LEU A 287 -2.76 25.42 -15.23
C LEU A 287 -2.72 26.92 -15.59
N MET A 288 -2.48 27.82 -14.63
CA MET A 288 -2.62 29.27 -14.83
C MET A 288 -1.40 29.95 -15.46
N SER A 289 -0.28 29.25 -15.60
CA SER A 289 0.85 29.70 -16.42
C SER A 289 0.88 28.83 -17.66
N GLY A 290 0.96 29.42 -18.87
CA GLY A 290 1.12 28.69 -20.15
C GLY A 290 2.37 27.80 -20.28
N ALA A 291 3.01 27.44 -19.15
CA ALA A 291 4.12 26.52 -18.96
C ALA A 291 3.76 25.45 -17.89
N SER A 292 2.55 24.87 -18.01
CA SER A 292 1.76 24.10 -17.01
C SER A 292 2.27 22.69 -16.60
N MET A 293 3.57 22.40 -16.67
CA MET A 293 4.17 21.17 -16.08
C MET A 293 5.64 21.41 -15.69
N LYS A 294 5.93 22.56 -15.08
CA LYS A 294 7.27 22.91 -14.60
C LYS A 294 7.71 21.92 -13.50
N GLY A 295 8.44 20.89 -13.91
CA GLY A 295 8.98 19.84 -13.02
C GLY A 295 8.78 18.41 -13.53
N ILE A 296 7.84 18.19 -14.44
CA ILE A 296 7.62 16.91 -15.14
C ILE A 296 7.93 17.05 -16.63
N ARG A 297 7.77 18.24 -17.22
CA ARG A 297 8.15 18.52 -18.61
C ARG A 297 8.96 19.82 -18.72
N PRO A 298 10.30 19.73 -18.85
CA PRO A 298 11.10 18.52 -18.75
C PRO A 298 11.16 17.98 -17.31
N LEU A 299 11.27 16.67 -17.16
CA LEU A 299 11.65 16.06 -15.89
C LEU A 299 13.10 16.52 -15.58
N ALA A 300 13.41 16.79 -14.31
CA ALA A 300 14.72 17.34 -13.97
C ALA A 300 15.84 16.38 -14.39
N PHE A 301 16.78 16.83 -15.22
CA PHE A 301 17.92 16.01 -15.60
C PHE A 301 18.81 15.75 -14.37
N ARG A 302 19.25 14.49 -14.19
CA ARG A 302 20.25 14.10 -13.19
C ARG A 302 21.51 13.66 -13.91
N ALA A 303 22.66 14.08 -13.43
CA ALA A 303 23.95 13.75 -14.04
C ALA A 303 24.30 12.24 -13.95
N LYS A 304 23.65 11.48 -13.06
CA LYS A 304 23.72 10.01 -12.97
C LYS A 304 22.32 9.42 -12.79
N GLY A 305 22.12 8.20 -13.29
CA GLY A 305 20.87 7.46 -13.15
C GLY A 305 19.74 7.94 -14.07
N CYS A 306 20.03 8.81 -15.05
CA CYS A 306 19.10 9.23 -16.09
C CYS A 306 19.55 8.75 -17.46
N ASP A 307 19.46 7.45 -17.69
CA ASP A 307 19.80 6.86 -18.99
C ASP A 307 18.71 7.20 -20.02
N TYR A 308 19.15 7.63 -21.20
CA TYR A 308 18.30 7.90 -22.37
C TYR A 308 18.08 6.57 -23.10
N PRO A 309 17.12 5.74 -22.65
CA PRO A 309 15.69 6.01 -22.91
C PRO A 309 14.76 6.00 -21.67
N SER A 310 15.22 5.47 -20.53
CA SER A 310 14.44 5.30 -19.30
C SER A 310 13.89 6.64 -18.77
N HIS A 311 14.69 7.71 -18.87
CA HIS A 311 14.29 9.04 -18.41
C HIS A 311 13.07 9.59 -19.17
N THR A 312 13.09 9.48 -20.49
CA THR A 312 12.00 9.94 -21.37
C THR A 312 10.72 9.17 -21.10
N TRP A 313 10.82 7.87 -20.84
CA TRP A 313 9.66 7.04 -20.53
C TRP A 313 9.08 7.36 -19.17
N LEU A 314 9.92 7.55 -18.16
CA LEU A 314 9.46 7.97 -16.83
C LEU A 314 8.69 9.29 -16.93
N GLN A 315 9.21 10.26 -17.69
CA GLN A 315 8.51 11.52 -17.97
C GLN A 315 7.15 11.31 -18.65
N GLN A 316 7.07 10.44 -19.66
CA GLN A 316 5.81 10.11 -20.34
C GLN A 316 4.82 9.44 -19.38
N LEU A 317 5.29 8.48 -18.58
CA LEU A 317 4.49 7.75 -17.60
C LEU A 317 3.90 8.69 -16.55
N LEU A 318 4.74 9.55 -15.96
CA LEU A 318 4.32 10.55 -14.97
C LEU A 318 3.25 11.50 -15.54
N SER A 319 3.38 11.91 -16.81
CA SER A 319 2.38 12.77 -17.44
C SER A 319 1.00 12.12 -17.62
N ASN A 320 0.93 10.79 -17.67
CA ASN A 320 -0.33 10.05 -17.75
C ASN A 320 -0.93 9.75 -16.35
N MET A 321 -0.11 9.84 -15.30
CA MET A 321 -0.52 9.58 -13.91
C MET A 321 -0.93 10.86 -13.16
N LEU A 322 -0.24 11.98 -13.45
CA LEU A 322 -0.36 13.26 -12.75
C LEU A 322 -1.23 14.28 -13.50
N ASP A 323 -2.30 13.81 -14.14
CA ASP A 323 -3.36 14.67 -14.66
C ASP A 323 -4.27 15.13 -13.50
N GLU A 324 -4.52 16.43 -13.36
CA GLU A 324 -5.40 16.94 -12.31
C GLU A 324 -6.84 16.42 -12.46
N ASN A 325 -7.28 16.16 -13.70
CA ASN A 325 -8.57 15.55 -13.98
C ASN A 325 -8.49 14.03 -13.76
N PRO A 326 -9.20 13.45 -12.77
CA PRO A 326 -9.18 12.01 -12.52
C PRO A 326 -9.69 11.18 -13.70
N LEU A 327 -10.52 11.75 -14.58
CA LEU A 327 -10.99 11.10 -15.81
C LEU A 327 -9.95 11.12 -16.94
N GLY A 328 -9.00 12.05 -16.90
CA GLY A 328 -7.88 12.12 -17.85
C GLY A 328 -6.73 11.16 -17.50
N ARG A 329 -6.67 10.69 -16.24
CA ARG A 329 -5.65 9.73 -15.80
C ARG A 329 -5.85 8.37 -16.45
N SER A 330 -4.75 7.80 -16.93
CA SER A 330 -4.74 6.42 -17.43
C SER A 330 -4.94 5.43 -16.28
N SER A 331 -5.71 4.36 -16.52
CA SER A 331 -5.85 3.26 -15.56
C SER A 331 -4.55 2.46 -15.42
N ALA A 332 -4.42 1.69 -14.33
CA ALA A 332 -3.26 0.83 -14.09
C ALA A 332 -2.98 -0.12 -15.27
N MET A 333 -4.04 -0.74 -15.82
CA MET A 333 -3.93 -1.66 -16.96
C MET A 333 -3.51 -0.95 -18.26
N GLN A 334 -3.99 0.27 -18.52
CA GLN A 334 -3.56 1.04 -19.69
C GLN A 334 -2.06 1.39 -19.60
N LEU A 335 -1.59 1.77 -18.41
CA LEU A 335 -0.18 2.09 -18.17
C LEU A 335 0.72 0.85 -18.29
N LEU A 336 0.28 -0.33 -17.81
CA LEU A 336 1.01 -1.59 -18.04
C LEU A 336 1.18 -1.89 -19.52
N ARG A 337 0.09 -1.80 -20.30
CA ARG A 337 0.15 -2.06 -21.75
C ARG A 337 1.07 -1.08 -22.48
N GLN A 338 1.06 0.19 -22.05
CA GLN A 338 2.00 1.20 -22.55
C GLN A 338 3.45 0.83 -22.23
N MET A 339 3.74 0.40 -21.00
CA MET A 339 5.09 -0.04 -20.62
C MET A 339 5.53 -1.30 -21.39
N GLN A 340 4.62 -2.26 -21.63
CA GLN A 340 4.89 -3.46 -22.43
C GLN A 340 5.23 -3.14 -23.88
N SER A 341 4.51 -2.23 -24.52
CA SER A 341 4.76 -1.88 -25.93
C SER A 341 6.09 -1.15 -26.12
N GLN A 342 6.54 -0.42 -25.10
CA GLN A 342 7.79 0.34 -25.13
C GLN A 342 9.02 -0.53 -24.80
N ARG A 343 8.95 -1.47 -23.85
CA ARG A 343 10.03 -2.44 -23.54
C ARG A 343 10.16 -3.53 -24.62
N CYS A 344 10.68 -3.14 -25.80
CA CYS A 344 10.78 -3.98 -27.01
C CYS A 344 11.94 -5.00 -27.02
N HIS A 345 12.71 -5.18 -25.94
CA HIS A 345 13.73 -6.24 -25.88
C HIS A 345 13.08 -7.61 -25.64
N THR A 346 13.38 -8.59 -26.50
CA THR A 346 12.64 -9.86 -26.59
C THR A 346 12.64 -10.70 -25.30
N ALA A 347 13.74 -10.70 -24.54
CA ALA A 347 13.85 -11.47 -23.30
C ALA A 347 13.06 -10.83 -22.13
N GLU A 348 13.06 -9.51 -22.02
CA GLU A 348 12.29 -8.80 -20.99
C GLU A 348 10.81 -8.84 -21.28
N ARG A 349 10.42 -8.66 -22.54
CA ARG A 349 9.02 -8.69 -22.98
C ARG A 349 8.30 -9.95 -22.53
N LYS A 350 8.90 -11.13 -22.70
CA LYS A 350 8.30 -12.40 -22.26
C LYS A 350 8.03 -12.42 -20.75
N ASN A 351 8.97 -11.91 -19.93
CA ASN A 351 8.78 -11.85 -18.49
C ASN A 351 7.65 -10.87 -18.10
N LEU A 352 7.52 -9.75 -18.83
CA LEU A 352 6.45 -8.77 -18.61
C LEU A 352 5.08 -9.30 -19.04
N GLU A 353 5.02 -10.10 -20.11
CA GLU A 353 3.81 -10.79 -20.55
C GLU A 353 3.38 -11.85 -19.53
N GLU A 354 4.34 -12.67 -19.04
CA GLU A 354 4.11 -13.65 -17.98
C GLU A 354 3.60 -12.99 -16.69
N ASP A 355 4.21 -11.89 -16.24
CA ASP A 355 3.76 -11.13 -15.08
C ASP A 355 2.29 -10.66 -15.21
N VAL A 356 1.86 -10.24 -16.41
CA VAL A 356 0.49 -9.77 -16.65
C VAL A 356 -0.50 -10.94 -16.70
N GLU A 357 -0.13 -12.07 -17.31
CA GLU A 357 -0.98 -13.26 -17.31
C GLU A 357 -1.10 -13.86 -15.90
N ASP A 358 0.01 -13.99 -15.16
CA ASP A 358 0.02 -14.39 -13.75
C ASP A 358 -0.93 -13.52 -12.91
N MET A 359 -0.93 -12.21 -13.16
CA MET A 359 -1.81 -11.28 -12.47
C MET A 359 -3.28 -11.49 -12.82
N LYS A 360 -3.63 -11.72 -14.09
CA LYS A 360 -5.00 -12.02 -14.52
C LYS A 360 -5.50 -13.34 -13.95
N ASP A 361 -4.67 -14.37 -13.97
CA ASP A 361 -4.97 -15.67 -13.37
C ASP A 361 -5.24 -15.52 -11.88
N ALA A 362 -4.43 -14.71 -11.18
CA ALA A 362 -4.66 -14.40 -9.77
C ALA A 362 -5.98 -13.65 -9.53
N VAL A 363 -6.38 -12.73 -10.41
CA VAL A 363 -7.69 -12.05 -10.35
C VAL A 363 -8.82 -13.07 -10.46
N GLU A 364 -8.76 -13.98 -11.44
CA GLU A 364 -9.82 -14.97 -11.67
C GLU A 364 -9.88 -16.01 -10.55
N ALA A 365 -8.73 -16.46 -10.03
CA ALA A 365 -8.65 -17.31 -8.86
C ALA A 365 -9.26 -16.62 -7.62
N ALA A 366 -8.94 -15.34 -7.38
CA ALA A 366 -9.49 -14.57 -6.26
C ALA A 366 -11.01 -14.40 -6.37
N LYS A 367 -11.53 -14.02 -7.54
CA LYS A 367 -12.98 -13.89 -7.77
C LYS A 367 -13.70 -15.21 -7.52
N ARG A 368 -13.13 -16.32 -8.02
CA ARG A 368 -13.67 -17.67 -7.83
C ARG A 368 -13.74 -18.03 -6.35
N GLU A 369 -12.63 -17.91 -5.61
CA GLU A 369 -12.61 -18.24 -4.18
C GLU A 369 -13.54 -17.38 -3.34
N ILE A 370 -13.61 -16.08 -3.62
CA ILE A 370 -14.54 -15.16 -2.95
C ILE A 370 -15.98 -15.59 -3.22
N TRP A 371 -16.31 -15.92 -4.47
CA TRP A 371 -17.63 -16.40 -4.84
C TRP A 371 -17.98 -17.71 -4.15
N GLU A 372 -17.09 -18.70 -4.15
CA GLU A 372 -17.29 -20.00 -3.49
C GLU A 372 -17.57 -19.87 -1.99
N ARG A 373 -16.99 -18.86 -1.34
CA ARG A 373 -17.21 -18.57 0.09
C ARG A 373 -18.47 -17.75 0.36
N SER A 374 -19.03 -17.09 -0.65
CA SER A 374 -20.27 -16.34 -0.52
C SER A 374 -21.44 -17.27 -0.13
N PRO A 375 -22.50 -16.76 0.53
CA PRO A 375 -23.68 -17.57 0.86
C PRO A 375 -24.26 -18.28 -0.37
N LEU A 376 -24.33 -17.59 -1.50
CA LEU A 376 -24.83 -18.14 -2.76
C LEU A 376 -23.90 -19.24 -3.30
N GLY A 377 -22.60 -18.98 -3.34
CA GLY A 377 -21.61 -19.98 -3.79
C GLY A 377 -21.65 -21.25 -2.96
N LYS A 378 -21.81 -21.15 -1.63
CA LYS A 378 -21.98 -22.30 -0.74
C LYS A 378 -23.23 -23.12 -1.08
N VAL A 379 -24.36 -22.46 -1.37
CA VAL A 379 -25.60 -23.15 -1.76
C VAL A 379 -25.41 -23.88 -3.10
N VAL A 380 -24.84 -23.21 -4.09
CA VAL A 380 -24.60 -23.79 -5.43
C VAL A 380 -23.61 -24.96 -5.36
N LEU A 381 -22.53 -24.84 -4.60
CA LEU A 381 -21.55 -25.92 -4.41
C LEU A 381 -22.16 -27.13 -3.70
N ARG A 382 -23.01 -26.90 -2.68
CA ARG A 382 -23.75 -27.98 -2.01
C ARG A 382 -24.70 -28.70 -2.97
N ALA A 383 -25.43 -27.96 -3.79
CA ALA A 383 -26.31 -28.53 -4.82
C ALA A 383 -25.52 -29.34 -5.86
N ARG A 384 -24.37 -28.81 -6.32
CA ARG A 384 -23.48 -29.53 -7.26
C ARG A 384 -22.92 -30.82 -6.65
N ARG A 385 -22.49 -30.78 -5.38
CA ARG A 385 -22.02 -31.97 -4.65
C ARG A 385 -23.13 -33.00 -4.53
N ALA A 386 -24.33 -32.59 -4.12
CA ALA A 386 -25.50 -33.49 -4.05
C ALA A 386 -25.83 -34.13 -5.40
N ARG A 387 -25.74 -33.38 -6.51
CA ARG A 387 -25.94 -33.91 -7.86
C ARG A 387 -24.87 -34.94 -8.26
N VAL A 388 -23.60 -34.69 -7.94
CA VAL A 388 -22.50 -35.64 -8.23
C VAL A 388 -22.67 -36.93 -7.43
N GLU A 389 -23.00 -36.82 -6.14
CA GLU A 389 -23.27 -37.98 -5.29
C GLU A 389 -24.51 -38.76 -5.77
N PHE A 390 -25.55 -38.06 -6.23
CA PHE A 390 -26.72 -38.70 -6.84
C PHE A 390 -26.37 -39.46 -8.12
N VAL A 391 -25.58 -38.87 -9.02
CA VAL A 391 -25.13 -39.55 -10.25
C VAL A 391 -24.27 -40.77 -9.93
N ARG A 392 -23.36 -40.67 -8.96
CA ARG A 392 -22.57 -41.82 -8.48
C ARG A 392 -23.47 -42.93 -7.91
N PHE A 393 -24.46 -42.58 -7.12
CA PHE A 393 -25.42 -43.52 -6.55
C PHE A 393 -26.22 -44.26 -7.64
N ILE A 394 -26.71 -43.55 -8.66
CA ILE A 394 -27.39 -44.17 -9.81
C ILE A 394 -26.46 -45.11 -10.57
N PHE A 395 -25.19 -44.72 -10.76
CA PHE A 395 -24.20 -45.58 -11.40
C PHE A 395 -23.92 -46.85 -10.59
N PHE A 396 -23.83 -46.75 -9.26
CA PHE A 396 -23.70 -47.91 -8.37
C PHE A 396 -24.92 -48.84 -8.44
N ILE A 397 -26.13 -48.29 -8.47
CA ILE A 397 -27.35 -49.09 -8.65
C ILE A 397 -27.31 -49.83 -10.00
N ALA A 398 -26.98 -49.13 -11.09
CA ALA A 398 -26.88 -49.75 -12.40
C ALA A 398 -25.83 -50.87 -12.45
N LEU A 399 -24.70 -50.68 -11.77
CA LEU A 399 -23.65 -51.70 -11.66
C LEU A 399 -24.14 -52.94 -10.88
N LEU A 400 -24.87 -52.74 -9.77
CA LEU A 400 -25.45 -53.84 -8.99
C LEU A 400 -26.46 -54.65 -9.81
N PHE A 401 -27.31 -53.98 -10.60
CA PHE A 401 -28.24 -54.66 -11.51
C PHE A 401 -27.57 -55.43 -12.64
N HIS A 402 -26.31 -55.11 -12.97
CA HIS A 402 -25.57 -55.84 -14.00
C HIS A 402 -24.78 -57.05 -13.45
N LEU A 403 -24.56 -57.09 -12.14
CA LEU A 403 -23.88 -58.18 -11.44
C LEU A 403 -24.84 -59.27 -10.92
N MET A 404 -26.12 -58.93 -10.75
CA MET A 404 -27.22 -59.88 -10.52
C MET A 404 -27.71 -60.45 -11.85
#